data_AF-A0A353V5G3-F1
#
_entry.id   AF-A0A353V5G3-F1
#
_cell.length_a   1.000
_cell.length_b   1.000
_cell.length_c   1.000
_cell.angle_alpha   90.00
_cell.angle_beta   90.00
_cell.angle_gamma   90.00
#
_symmetry.space_group_name_H-M   'P 1'
#
loop_
_entity.id
_entity.type
_entity.pdbx_description
1 polymer ?
#
loop_
_entity_poly.entity_id
_entity_poly.type
_entity_poly.pdbx_seq_one_letter_code
_entity_poly.pdbx_strand_id
1 'polypeptide(L)'
;MNEIRPEELKTRLEGSERPLLLDVRQEWETKLCRLENAIHIPIEEIEIRTDELDPEGEIVVYCHQGVRSAAVADYLRQLGFRNVRNLIGGLDHWARTI
;
A
#
# COMPACT_ATOMS: atom_id res chain seq x y z
N MET A 1 -10.62 10.24 -3.86
CA MET A 1 -9.77 9.06 -3.59
C MET A 1 -8.49 9.22 -4.37
N ASN A 2 -7.33 9.11 -3.72
CA ASN A 2 -6.03 9.14 -4.40
C ASN A 2 -5.60 7.68 -4.66
N GLU A 3 -5.43 7.31 -5.92
CA GLU A 3 -5.25 5.92 -6.35
C GLU A 3 -4.08 5.80 -7.33
N ILE A 4 -3.52 4.60 -7.47
CA ILE A 4 -2.47 4.29 -8.43
C ILE A 4 -2.79 2.97 -9.15
N ARG A 5 -2.56 2.94 -10.47
CA ARG A 5 -2.72 1.73 -11.28
C ARG A 5 -1.46 0.84 -11.21
N PRO A 6 -1.56 -0.48 -11.40
CA PRO A 6 -0.39 -1.36 -11.38
C PRO A 6 0.74 -0.94 -12.32
N GLU A 7 0.41 -0.52 -13.54
CA GLU A 7 1.39 -0.12 -14.55
C GLU A 7 2.14 1.15 -14.15
N GLU A 8 1.41 2.13 -13.60
CA GLU A 8 2.00 3.36 -13.07
C GLU A 8 2.89 3.06 -11.86
N LEU A 9 2.45 2.18 -10.96
CA LEU A 9 3.25 1.76 -9.82
C LEU A 9 4.53 1.05 -10.27
N LYS A 10 4.47 0.16 -11.28
CA LYS A 10 5.65 -0.51 -11.85
C LYS A 10 6.68 0.50 -12.33
N THR A 11 6.26 1.47 -13.15
CA THR A 11 7.16 2.53 -13.64
C THR A 11 7.78 3.33 -12.50
N ARG A 12 7.03 3.62 -11.43
CA ARG A 12 7.58 4.33 -10.26
C ARG A 12 8.58 3.49 -9.46
N LEU A 13 8.33 2.19 -9.32
CA LEU A 13 9.26 1.27 -8.65
C LEU A 13 10.57 1.08 -9.42
N GLU A 14 10.56 1.27 -10.74
CA GLU A 14 11.76 1.27 -11.59
C GLU A 14 12.56 2.58 -11.51
N GLY A 15 11.95 3.66 -11.00
CA GLY A 15 12.57 4.97 -10.82
C GLY A 15 13.47 5.10 -9.59
N SER A 16 14.07 6.28 -9.44
CA SER A 16 14.90 6.67 -8.29
C SER A 16 14.09 7.05 -7.05
N GLU A 17 12.89 7.62 -7.25
CA GLU A 17 11.97 8.00 -6.17
C GLU A 17 10.87 6.95 -6.05
N ARG A 18 11.11 5.95 -5.19
CA ARG A 18 10.19 4.82 -4.99
C ARG A 18 9.25 5.11 -3.83
N PRO A 19 7.93 4.89 -3.99
CA PRO A 19 7.01 4.97 -2.88
C PRO A 19 7.28 3.84 -1.87
N LEU A 20 6.95 4.09 -0.60
CA LEU A 20 6.83 3.04 0.40
C LEU A 20 5.63 2.18 0.06
N LEU A 21 5.83 0.86 -0.02
CA LEU A 21 4.75 -0.10 -0.21
C LEU A 21 4.25 -0.57 1.16
N LEU A 22 2.95 -0.40 1.42
CA LEU A 22 2.31 -0.84 2.66
C LEU A 22 1.33 -1.97 2.38
N ASP A 23 1.66 -3.17 2.84
CA ASP A 23 0.81 -4.36 2.77
C ASP A 23 -0.06 -4.43 4.02
N VAL A 24 -1.39 -4.35 3.85
CA VAL A 24 -2.35 -4.40 4.97
C VAL A 24 -3.12 -5.72 5.07
N ARG A 25 -2.60 -6.76 4.40
CA ARG A 25 -3.21 -8.10 4.42
C ARG A 25 -2.87 -8.85 5.71
N GLN A 26 -3.52 -10.00 5.88
CA GLN A 26 -3.21 -10.92 6.97
C GLN A 26 -1.82 -11.54 6.77
N GLU A 27 -1.17 -11.90 7.87
CA GLU A 27 0.20 -12.45 7.85
C GLU A 27 0.32 -13.67 6.93
N TRP A 28 -0.67 -14.58 6.96
CA TRP A 28 -0.68 -15.76 6.11
C TRP A 28 -0.75 -15.43 4.61
N GLU A 29 -1.43 -14.34 4.21
CA GLU A 29 -1.49 -13.89 2.82
C GLU A 29 -0.12 -13.42 2.34
N THR A 30 0.63 -12.72 3.20
CA THR A 30 1.97 -12.20 2.85
C THR A 30 3.04 -13.29 2.75
N LYS A 31 2.86 -14.40 3.48
CA LYS A 31 3.72 -15.59 3.40
C LYS A 31 3.57 -16.34 2.07
N LEU A 32 2.42 -16.20 1.39
CA LEU A 32 2.20 -16.81 0.07
C LEU A 32 2.85 -15.97 -1.03
N CYS A 33 2.61 -14.67 -1.02
CA CYS A 33 3.19 -13.72 -1.97
C CYS A 33 3.07 -12.30 -1.42
N ARG A 34 3.97 -11.40 -1.82
CA ARG A 34 3.92 -9.97 -1.52
C ARG A 34 4.76 -9.19 -2.53
N LEU A 35 4.57 -7.88 -2.59
CA LEU A 35 5.47 -7.00 -3.33
C LEU A 35 6.81 -6.90 -2.58
N GLU A 36 7.91 -6.82 -3.33
CA GLU A 36 9.24 -6.70 -2.75
C GLU A 36 9.37 -5.37 -1.98
N ASN A 37 10.12 -5.39 -0.88
CA ASN A 37 10.37 -4.22 -0.02
C ASN A 37 9.13 -3.59 0.63
N ALA A 38 7.98 -4.28 0.61
CA ALA A 38 6.79 -3.83 1.32
C ALA A 38 6.95 -3.95 2.84
N ILE A 39 6.55 -2.90 3.56
CA ILE A 39 6.29 -2.94 5.00
C ILE A 39 4.95 -3.63 5.19
N HIS A 40 4.91 -4.58 6.11
CA HIS A 40 3.69 -5.32 6.45
C HIS A 40 3.15 -4.83 7.80
N ILE A 41 1.95 -4.24 7.77
CA ILE A 41 1.17 -3.85 8.95
C ILE A 41 -0.26 -4.33 8.70
N PRO A 42 -0.71 -5.43 9.34
CA PRO A 42 -2.09 -5.89 9.22
C PRO A 42 -3.09 -4.77 9.50
N ILE A 43 -4.24 -4.79 8.82
CA ILE A 43 -5.26 -3.75 8.99
C ILE A 43 -5.71 -3.59 10.45
N GLU A 44 -5.69 -4.67 11.25
CA GLU A 44 -6.04 -4.65 12.66
C GLU A 44 -5.00 -3.92 13.55
N GLU A 45 -3.77 -3.77 13.06
CA GLU A 45 -2.67 -3.15 13.79
C GLU A 45 -2.36 -1.73 13.32
N ILE A 46 -2.99 -1.26 12.24
CA ILE A 46 -2.62 0.00 11.59
C ILE A 46 -2.72 1.20 12.53
N GLU A 47 -3.73 1.24 13.39
CA GLU A 47 -3.97 2.38 14.29
C GLU A 47 -2.84 2.56 15.31
N ILE A 48 -2.23 1.45 15.75
CA ILE A 48 -1.21 1.44 16.80
C ILE A 48 0.23 1.38 16.26
N ARG A 49 0.41 1.24 14.94
CA ARG A 49 1.71 1.14 14.26
C ARG A 49 1.92 2.24 13.21
N THR A 50 1.14 3.32 13.28
CA THR A 50 1.28 4.47 12.35
C THR A 50 2.61 5.19 12.48
N ASP A 51 3.29 5.07 13.62
CA ASP A 51 4.60 5.63 13.91
C ASP A 51 5.74 4.97 13.12
N GLU A 52 5.51 3.79 12.53
CA GLU A 52 6.46 3.15 11.61
C GLU A 52 6.48 3.81 10.21
N LEU A 53 5.54 4.71 9.94
CA LEU A 53 5.35 5.33 8.64
C LEU A 53 5.75 6.80 8.66
N ASP A 54 6.41 7.26 7.60
CA ASP A 54 6.74 8.68 7.42
C ASP A 54 5.52 9.45 6.86
N PRO A 55 4.96 10.44 7.58
CA PRO A 55 3.81 11.22 7.13
C PRO A 55 4.10 12.14 5.93
N GLU A 56 5.36 12.44 5.66
CA GLU A 56 5.78 13.28 4.52
C GLU A 56 6.11 12.45 3.27
N GLY A 57 6.42 11.16 3.44
CA GLY A 57 6.76 10.23 2.36
C GLY A 57 5.56 9.84 1.50
N GLU A 58 5.85 9.34 0.28
CA GLU A 58 4.83 8.69 -0.54
C GLU A 58 4.58 7.25 -0.06
N ILE A 59 3.32 6.93 0.20
CA ILE A 59 2.88 5.60 0.62
C ILE A 59 1.86 5.06 -0.39
N VAL A 60 2.12 3.87 -0.92
CA VAL A 60 1.18 3.10 -1.71
C VAL A 60 0.69 1.92 -0.87
N VAL A 61 -0.57 1.99 -0.45
CA VAL A 61 -1.22 0.95 0.35
C VAL A 61 -1.86 -0.06 -0.58
N TYR A 62 -1.68 -1.35 -0.29
CA TYR A 62 -2.33 -2.42 -1.03
C TYR A 62 -2.83 -3.53 -0.12
N CYS A 63 -3.91 -4.18 -0.55
CA CYS A 63 -4.39 -5.43 0.02
C CYS A 63 -4.59 -6.45 -1.11
N HIS A 64 -5.40 -7.49 -0.91
CA HIS A 64 -5.66 -8.48 -1.96
C HIS A 64 -6.36 -7.88 -3.19
N GLN A 65 -7.44 -7.09 -2.99
CA GLN A 65 -8.27 -6.55 -4.09
C GLN A 65 -8.46 -5.02 -4.07
N GLY A 66 -7.76 -4.30 -3.20
CA GLY A 66 -7.85 -2.83 -3.12
C GLY A 66 -8.91 -2.29 -2.16
N VAL A 67 -9.78 -3.13 -1.59
CA VAL A 67 -10.89 -2.71 -0.69
C VAL A 67 -10.38 -2.34 0.71
N ARG A 68 -9.71 -3.27 1.40
CA ARG A 68 -9.11 -3.03 2.73
C ARG A 68 -8.11 -1.86 2.71
N SER A 69 -7.29 -1.79 1.66
CA SER A 69 -6.28 -0.74 1.50
C SER A 69 -6.87 0.63 1.18
N ALA A 70 -8.05 0.71 0.55
CA ALA A 70 -8.75 1.99 0.39
C ALA A 70 -9.14 2.58 1.75
N ALA A 71 -9.69 1.75 2.65
CA ALA A 71 -10.05 2.17 4.01
C ALA A 71 -8.81 2.65 4.80
N VAL A 72 -7.70 1.89 4.74
CA VAL A 72 -6.44 2.30 5.39
C VAL A 72 -5.88 3.58 4.78
N ALA A 73 -5.91 3.72 3.45
CA ALA A 73 -5.41 4.91 2.80
C ALA A 73 -6.20 6.16 3.21
N ASP A 74 -7.53 6.06 3.34
CA ASP A 74 -8.36 7.15 3.83
C ASP A 74 -8.13 7.45 5.31
N TYR A 75 -7.88 6.43 6.14
CA TYR A 75 -7.51 6.59 7.54
C TYR A 75 -6.19 7.35 7.70
N LEU A 76 -5.13 6.94 7.00
CA LEU A 76 -3.83 7.61 7.05
C LEU A 76 -3.92 9.08 6.58
N ARG A 77 -4.70 9.37 5.54
CA ARG A 77 -4.95 10.76 5.11
C ARG A 77 -5.63 11.59 6.19
N GLN A 78 -6.58 11.02 6.94
CA GLN A 78 -7.24 11.70 8.05
C GLN A 78 -6.27 12.02 9.20
N LEU A 79 -5.24 11.19 9.38
CA LEU A 79 -4.16 11.45 10.34
C LEU A 79 -3.13 12.48 9.85
N GLY A 80 -3.26 12.98 8.61
CA GLY A 80 -2.39 14.03 8.06
C GLY A 80 -1.25 13.53 7.17
N PHE A 81 -1.21 12.24 6.83
CA PHE A 81 -0.25 11.72 5.84
C PHE A 81 -0.50 12.37 4.48
N ARG A 82 0.53 13.00 3.92
CA ARG A 82 0.35 13.92 2.78
C ARG A 82 0.19 13.20 1.44
N ASN A 83 0.90 12.10 1.24
CA ASN A 83 0.95 11.41 -0.05
C ASN A 83 0.65 9.92 0.08
N VAL A 84 -0.63 9.59 0.33
CA VAL A 84 -1.09 8.20 0.41
C VAL A 84 -1.92 7.86 -0.81
N ARG A 85 -1.62 6.75 -1.49
CA ARG A 85 -2.34 6.23 -2.67
C ARG A 85 -2.77 4.78 -2.42
N ASN A 86 -3.94 4.40 -2.92
CA ASN A 86 -4.42 3.01 -2.91
C ASN A 86 -4.05 2.32 -4.23
N LEU A 87 -3.51 1.09 -4.19
CA LEU A 87 -3.29 0.29 -5.39
C LEU A 87 -4.62 -0.27 -5.92
N ILE A 88 -5.04 0.20 -7.11
CA ILE A 88 -6.31 -0.19 -7.73
C ILE A 88 -6.32 -1.69 -8.02
N GLY A 89 -7.32 -2.39 -7.47
CA GLY A 89 -7.48 -3.82 -7.62
C GLY A 89 -6.50 -4.66 -6.80
N GLY A 90 -5.68 -4.02 -5.96
CA GLY A 90 -4.75 -4.68 -5.04
C GLY A 90 -3.73 -5.59 -5.73
N LEU A 91 -3.23 -6.56 -4.97
CA LEU A 91 -2.21 -7.50 -5.44
C LEU A 91 -2.75 -8.45 -6.53
N ASP A 92 -4.06 -8.77 -6.54
CA ASP A 92 -4.65 -9.61 -7.60
C ASP A 92 -4.55 -8.92 -8.97
N HIS A 93 -4.90 -7.62 -9.04
CA HIS A 93 -4.78 -6.87 -10.29
C HIS A 93 -3.31 -6.67 -10.68
N TRP A 94 -2.42 -6.39 -9.73
CA TRP A 94 -0.99 -6.37 -9.99
C TRP A 94 -0.49 -7.66 -10.64
N ALA A 95 -0.81 -8.82 -10.05
CA ALA A 95 -0.33 -10.11 -10.53
C ALA A 95 -0.86 -10.51 -11.92
N ARG A 96 -2.00 -9.95 -12.35
CA ARG A 96 -2.57 -10.18 -13.68
C ARG A 96 -1.96 -9.30 -14.77
N THR A 97 -1.36 -8.18 -14.37
CA THR A 97 -1.00 -7.09 -15.30
C THR A 97 0.51 -6.88 -15.40
N ILE A 98 1.28 -7.19 -14.36
CA ILE A 98 2.70 -6.83 -14.20
C ILE A 98 3.62 -8.04 -14.21
#